data_AF-A0AAD5R135-F1
#
_entry.id   AF-A0AAD5R135-F1
#
_cell.length_a   1.000
_cell.length_b   1.000
_cell.length_c   1.000
_cell.angle_alpha   90.00
_cell.angle_beta   90.00
_cell.angle_gamma   90.00
#
_symmetry.space_group_name_H-M   'P 1'
#
loop_
_entity.id
_entity.type
_entity.pdbx_description
1 polymer ?
#
loop_
_entity_poly.entity_id
_entity_poly.type
_entity_poly.pdbx_seq_one_letter_code
_entity_poly.pdbx_strand_id
1 'polypeptide(L)'
;METLHNTMELHQIVALAQSDDPSFKLTAVKQARIMMSLDRNPPIDDLISSGILPILVNCLVSDDVHLQFEAAWALTNIASGTSEETHAV
;
A
#
# COMPACT_ATOMS: atom_id res chain seq x y z
N MET A 1 -7.73 24.83 5.50
CA MET A 1 -6.48 24.53 6.24
C MET A 1 -5.96 23.23 5.68
N GLU A 2 -5.05 23.34 4.71
CA GLU A 2 -4.39 22.20 4.08
C GLU A 2 -3.57 21.45 5.15
N THR A 3 -3.93 20.20 5.39
CA THR A 3 -3.09 19.28 6.16
C THR A 3 -1.87 18.96 5.32
N LEU A 4 -0.72 19.49 5.71
CA LEU A 4 0.60 18.98 5.34
C LEU A 4 0.65 17.49 5.72
N HIS A 5 0.28 16.60 4.79
CA HIS A 5 0.59 15.19 4.94
C HIS A 5 2.10 15.06 4.75
N ASN A 6 2.81 14.71 5.82
CA ASN A 6 4.18 14.25 5.73
C ASN A 6 4.16 12.88 5.03
N THR A 7 4.11 12.90 3.71
CA THR A 7 4.05 11.69 2.87
C THR A 7 5.35 10.92 3.05
N MET A 8 5.26 9.65 3.42
CA MET A 8 6.43 8.78 3.47
C MET A 8 6.90 8.47 2.04
N GLU A 9 8.21 8.41 1.84
CA GLU A 9 8.78 7.96 0.58
C GLU A 9 8.54 6.46 0.39
N LEU A 10 8.43 5.99 -0.86
CA LEU A 10 8.10 4.58 -1.16
C LEU A 10 9.03 3.58 -0.47
N HIS A 11 10.35 3.85 -0.48
CA HIS A 11 11.33 2.98 0.17
C HIS A 11 11.09 2.86 1.70
N GLN A 12 10.61 3.92 2.35
CA GLN A 12 10.29 3.91 3.78
C GLN A 12 9.01 3.12 4.05
N ILE A 13 8.01 3.25 3.17
CA ILE A 13 6.76 2.49 3.24
C ILE A 13 7.07 0.99 3.17
N VAL A 14 7.87 0.57 2.19
CA VAL A 14 8.22 -0.85 2.00
C VAL A 14 9.02 -1.39 3.18
N ALA A 15 10.01 -0.64 3.65
CA ALA A 15 10.81 -1.04 4.81
C ALA A 15 9.94 -1.18 6.08
N LEU A 16 8.97 -0.27 6.29
CA LEU A 16 8.09 -0.31 7.44
C LEU A 16 7.05 -1.46 7.32
N ALA A 17 6.59 -1.76 6.11
CA ALA A 17 5.65 -2.85 5.84
C ALA A 17 6.25 -4.24 6.11
N GLN A 18 7.58 -4.36 6.11
CA GLN A 18 8.30 -5.59 6.46
C GLN A 18 8.43 -5.82 7.97
N SER A 19 8.09 -4.83 8.81
CA SER A 19 8.19 -4.96 10.28
C SER A 19 7.23 -6.01 10.81
N ASP A 20 7.64 -6.81 11.80
CA ASP A 20 6.72 -7.72 12.49
C ASP A 20 5.69 -7.03 13.40
N ASP A 21 5.90 -5.75 13.73
CA ASP A 21 4.96 -4.96 14.54
C ASP A 21 3.71 -4.61 13.71
N PRO A 22 2.50 -5.06 14.13
CA PRO A 22 1.26 -4.78 13.41
C PRO A 22 0.98 -3.28 13.23
N SER A 23 1.38 -2.44 14.18
CA SER A 23 1.17 -0.99 14.14
C SER A 23 2.01 -0.33 13.05
N PHE A 24 3.25 -0.77 12.88
CA PHE A 24 4.13 -0.33 11.81
C PHE A 24 3.63 -0.84 10.45
N LYS A 25 3.24 -2.11 10.38
CA LYS A 25 2.61 -2.70 9.18
C LYS A 25 1.36 -1.91 8.75
N LEU A 26 0.44 -1.63 9.68
CA LEU A 26 -0.77 -0.86 9.41
C LEU A 26 -0.46 0.56 8.94
N THR A 27 0.51 1.23 9.57
CA THR A 27 0.95 2.56 9.16
C THR A 27 1.47 2.53 7.72
N ALA A 28 2.30 1.55 7.37
CA ALA A 28 2.85 1.39 6.04
C ALA A 28 1.79 1.09 4.98
N VAL A 29 0.92 0.11 5.21
CA VAL A 29 -0.16 -0.26 4.27
C VAL A 29 -1.09 0.92 4.01
N LYS A 30 -1.44 1.67 5.06
CA LYS A 30 -2.25 2.88 4.91
C LYS A 30 -1.55 3.95 4.07
N GLN A 31 -0.24 4.15 4.24
CA GLN A 31 0.51 5.10 3.41
C GLN A 31 0.63 4.63 1.96
N ALA A 32 0.83 3.34 1.71
CA ALA A 32 0.81 2.77 0.35
C ALA A 32 -0.53 3.07 -0.35
N ARG A 33 -1.65 2.84 0.34
CA ARG A 33 -3.00 3.18 -0.16
C ARG A 33 -3.15 4.67 -0.46
N ILE A 34 -2.69 5.53 0.43
CA ILE A 34 -2.76 6.99 0.27
C ILE A 34 -1.93 7.45 -0.92
N MET A 35 -0.71 6.93 -1.10
CA MET A 35 0.16 7.23 -2.25
C MET A 35 -0.54 6.96 -3.58
N MET A 36 -1.34 5.88 -3.66
CA MET A 36 -2.12 5.57 -4.86
C MET A 36 -3.35 6.47 -5.08
N SER A 37 -3.80 7.18 -4.05
CA SER A 37 -5.04 7.97 -4.08
C SER A 37 -4.81 9.48 -4.22
N LEU A 38 -3.61 9.97 -3.89
CA LEU A 38 -3.30 11.41 -3.86
C LEU A 38 -2.84 11.95 -5.21
N ASP A 39 -2.11 11.15 -5.99
CA ASP A 39 -1.54 11.61 -7.25
C ASP A 39 -2.49 11.39 -8.43
N ARG A 40 -2.46 12.32 -9.40
CA ARG A 40 -3.19 12.14 -10.67
C ARG A 40 -2.62 11.01 -11.51
N ASN A 41 -1.35 10.68 -11.29
CA ASN A 41 -0.65 9.58 -11.92
C ASN A 41 0.15 8.85 -10.83
N PRO A 42 -0.52 8.04 -9.98
CA PRO A 42 0.13 7.38 -8.88
C PRO A 42 1.24 6.44 -9.40
N PRO A 43 2.36 6.29 -8.67
CA PRO A 43 3.49 5.45 -9.09
C PRO A 43 3.19 3.96 -8.82
N ILE A 44 2.16 3.42 -9.47
CA ILE A 44 1.69 2.04 -9.27
C ILE A 44 2.77 1.04 -9.70
N ASP A 45 3.42 1.26 -10.85
CA ASP A 45 4.53 0.41 -11.33
C ASP A 45 5.70 0.36 -10.33
N ASP A 46 6.05 1.49 -9.71
CA ASP A 46 7.10 1.55 -8.69
C ASP A 46 6.67 0.78 -7.43
N LEU A 47 5.41 0.91 -7.02
CA LEU A 47 4.83 0.15 -5.91
C LEU A 47 4.91 -1.36 -6.18
N ILE A 48 4.50 -1.82 -7.36
CA ILE A 48 4.59 -3.22 -7.78
C ILE A 48 6.06 -3.68 -7.73
N SER A 49 6.96 -2.91 -8.36
CA SER A 49 8.38 -3.22 -8.47
C SER A 49 9.11 -3.22 -7.11
N SER A 50 8.57 -2.50 -6.12
CA SER A 50 9.13 -2.43 -4.77
C SER A 50 8.95 -3.72 -3.95
N GLY A 51 8.11 -4.66 -4.42
CA GLY A 51 7.81 -5.90 -3.71
C GLY A 51 6.77 -5.73 -2.60
N ILE A 52 5.96 -4.67 -2.64
CA ILE A 52 4.87 -4.43 -1.68
C ILE A 52 3.75 -5.48 -1.81
N LEU A 53 3.52 -6.03 -3.01
CA LEU A 53 2.37 -6.90 -3.32
C LEU A 53 2.30 -8.15 -2.43
N PRO A 54 3.35 -8.97 -2.28
CA PRO A 54 3.35 -10.10 -1.35
C PRO A 54 3.01 -9.70 0.09
N ILE A 55 3.42 -8.49 0.52
CA ILE A 55 3.14 -7.98 1.87
C ILE A 55 1.66 -7.66 2.01
N LEU A 56 1.07 -6.97 1.03
CA LEU A 56 -0.37 -6.66 0.99
C LEU A 56 -1.21 -7.93 0.99
N VAL A 57 -0.84 -8.94 0.19
CA VAL A 57 -1.53 -10.24 0.16
C VAL A 57 -1.45 -10.93 1.52
N ASN A 58 -0.28 -10.95 2.17
CA ASN A 58 -0.14 -11.53 3.50
C ASN A 58 -0.94 -10.77 4.57
N CYS A 59 -1.15 -9.47 4.40
CA CYS A 59 -1.99 -8.67 5.30
C CYS A 59 -3.47 -9.07 5.26
N LEU A 60 -3.96 -9.68 4.17
CA LEU A 60 -5.35 -10.14 4.05
C LEU A 60 -5.69 -11.31 4.98
N VAL A 61 -4.69 -12.07 5.43
CA VAL A 61 -4.88 -13.21 6.36
C VAL A 61 -4.49 -12.88 7.80
N SER A 62 -4.23 -11.61 8.10
CA SER A 62 -3.96 -11.12 9.45
C SER A 62 -5.19 -11.25 10.37
N ASP A 63 -5.01 -11.39 11.67
CA ASP A 63 -6.10 -11.30 12.65
C ASP A 63 -6.58 -9.84 12.87
N ASP A 64 -5.85 -8.86 12.36
CA ASP A 64 -6.20 -7.43 12.43
C ASP A 64 -7.08 -7.02 11.24
N VAL A 65 -8.38 -6.80 11.50
CA VAL A 65 -9.37 -6.35 10.52
C VAL A 65 -9.03 -5.00 9.88
N HIS A 66 -8.33 -4.11 10.58
CA HIS A 66 -7.90 -2.83 10.00
C HIS A 66 -6.79 -3.03 8.97
N LEU A 67 -5.88 -3.97 9.24
CA LEU A 67 -4.83 -4.33 8.31
C LEU A 67 -5.41 -5.02 7.07
N GLN A 68 -6.37 -5.93 7.24
CA GLN A 68 -7.12 -6.55 6.14
C GLN A 68 -7.81 -5.50 5.26
N PHE A 69 -8.50 -4.54 5.88
CA PHE A 69 -9.24 -3.49 5.19
C PHE A 69 -8.33 -2.60 4.33
N GLU A 70 -7.24 -2.07 4.92
CA GLU A 70 -6.31 -1.21 4.19
C GLU A 70 -5.58 -1.98 3.08
N ALA A 71 -5.24 -3.26 3.31
CA ALA A 71 -4.59 -4.09 2.30
C ALA A 71 -5.52 -4.42 1.13
N ALA A 72 -6.78 -4.80 1.40
CA ALA A 72 -7.77 -5.06 0.37
C ALA A 72 -8.04 -3.80 -0.48
N TRP A 73 -8.09 -2.63 0.17
CA TRP A 73 -8.27 -1.36 -0.53
C TRP A 73 -7.06 -1.02 -1.39
N ALA A 74 -5.83 -1.19 -0.86
CA ALA A 74 -4.61 -0.99 -1.62
C ALA A 74 -4.60 -1.88 -2.89
N LEU A 75 -4.91 -3.16 -2.76
CA LEU A 75 -4.97 -4.09 -3.89
C LEU A 75 -6.07 -3.73 -4.90
N THR A 76 -7.23 -3.26 -4.43
CA THR A 76 -8.31 -2.80 -5.32
C THR A 76 -7.88 -1.58 -6.13
N ASN A 77 -7.11 -0.66 -5.53
CA ASN A 77 -6.59 0.50 -6.24
C ASN A 77 -5.59 0.09 -7.34
N ILE A 78 -4.68 -0.85 -7.06
CA ILE A 78 -3.76 -1.40 -8.07
C ILE A 78 -4.55 -2.08 -9.19
N ALA A 79 -5.51 -2.93 -8.83
CA ALA A 79 -6.33 -3.66 -9.80
C ALA A 79 -7.21 -2.75 -10.68
N SER A 80 -7.52 -1.53 -10.22
CA SER A 80 -8.29 -0.53 -10.98
C SER A 80 -7.48 0.21 -12.05
N GLY A 81 -6.18 -0.04 -12.12
CA GLY A 81 -5.26 0.58 -13.07
C GLY A 81 -5.33 0.01 -14.49
N THR A 82 -4.20 0.03 -15.19
CA THR A 82 -4.02 -0.56 -16.52
C THR A 82 -4.08 -2.09 -16.47
N SER A 83 -4.24 -2.74 -17.63
CA SER A 83 -4.27 -4.21 -17.69
C SER A 83 -3.00 -4.89 -17.17
N GLU A 84 -1.84 -4.23 -17.27
CA GLU A 84 -0.58 -4.75 -16.74
C GLU A 84 -0.57 -4.69 -15.20
N GLU A 85 -1.00 -3.57 -14.63
CA GLU A 85 -1.15 -3.38 -13.18
C GLU A 85 -2.20 -4.34 -12.59
N THR A 86 -3.33 -4.54 -13.28
CA THR A 86 -4.34 -5.53 -12.89
C THR A 86 -3.79 -6.96 -12.92
N HIS A 87 -2.92 -7.31 -13.88
CA HIS A 87 -2.36 -8.65 -13.99
C HIS A 87 -1.34 -8.98 -12.89
N ALA A 88 -0.77 -7.96 -12.24
CA ALA A 88 0.17 -8.13 -11.15
C ALA A 88 -0.48 -8.54 -9.81
N VAL A 89 -1.80 -8.33 -9.67
CA VAL A 89 -2.60 -8.63 -8.46
C VAL A 89 -3.27 -10.00 -8.57
#